data_AF-A0A1M5BP57-F1
#
_entry.id   AF-A0A1M5BP57-F1
#
_cell.length_a   1.000
_cell.length_b   1.000
_cell.length_c   1.000
_cell.angle_alpha   90.00
_cell.angle_beta   90.00
_cell.angle_gamma   90.00
#
_symmetry.space_group_name_H-M   'P 1'
#
loop_
_entity.id
_entity.type
_entity.pdbx_description
1 polymer ?
#
loop_
_entity_poly.entity_id
_entity_poly.type
_entity_poly.pdbx_seq_one_letter_code
_entity_poly.pdbx_strand_id
1 'polypeptide(L)'
;MENWGWSLAFGIITLIVGVFLLLKPSLSLTALAFYIGFVILFRSISTIGFALDVRKYGSKNWGGLLILGIIGAIVSFILIWNPLFAGLSIVVLVALNFMFAGLFSIFLSIQLRKLHKSSKKLSADLVERYDKIMLEIREELDK
;
A
#
# COMPACT_ATOMS: atom_id res chain seq x y z
N MET A 1 16.40 24.64 30.15
CA MET A 1 15.16 24.56 29.33
C MET A 1 15.20 25.68 28.29
N GLU A 2 16.10 25.62 27.31
CA GLU A 2 16.47 26.80 26.50
C GLU A 2 15.83 26.86 25.11
N ASN A 3 14.99 25.88 24.74
CA ASN A 3 14.34 25.81 23.42
C ASN A 3 12.82 26.07 23.43
N TRP A 4 12.24 26.39 24.59
CA TRP A 4 10.78 26.58 24.72
C TRP A 4 10.24 27.70 23.82
N GLY A 5 10.95 28.83 23.72
CA GLY A 5 10.56 29.95 22.87
C GLY A 5 10.54 29.59 21.38
N TRP A 6 11.50 28.76 20.93
CA TRP A 6 11.52 28.24 19.56
C TRP A 6 10.36 27.30 19.27
N SER A 7 10.05 26.40 20.21
CA SER A 7 8.89 25.51 20.09
C SER A 7 7.57 26.28 20.07
N LEU A 8 7.43 27.34 20.88
CA LEU A 8 6.23 28.19 20.89
C LEU A 8 6.09 28.98 19.58
N ALA A 9 7.18 29.60 19.12
CA ALA A 9 7.18 30.34 17.86
C ALA A 9 6.84 29.42 16.67
N PHE A 10 7.44 28.23 16.63
CA PHE A 10 7.12 27.21 15.63
C PHE A 10 5.66 26.77 15.70
N GLY A 11 5.10 26.58 16.89
CA GLY A 11 3.69 26.26 17.09
C GLY A 11 2.74 27.36 16.59
N ILE A 12 3.04 28.63 16.88
CA ILE A 12 2.26 29.78 16.40
C ILE A 12 2.31 29.87 14.88
N ILE A 13 3.50 29.77 14.27
CA ILE A 13 3.66 29.78 12.81
C ILE A 13 2.86 28.64 12.18
N THR A 14 2.99 27.43 12.74
CA THR A 14 2.28 26.25 12.23
C THR A 14 0.77 26.42 12.32
N LEU A 15 0.26 27.01 13.41
CA LEU A 15 -1.16 27.30 13.58
C LEU A 15 -1.67 28.33 12.57
N ILE A 16 -0.92 29.42 12.35
CA ILE A 16 -1.26 30.43 11.34
C ILE A 16 -1.29 29.82 9.94
N VAL A 17 -0.28 29.00 9.59
CA VAL A 17 -0.24 28.29 8.31
C VAL A 17 -1.44 27.34 8.18
N GLY A 18 -1.77 26.58 9.23
CA GLY A 18 -2.92 25.69 9.26
C GLY A 18 -4.24 26.43 9.04
N VAL A 19 -4.46 27.54 9.74
CA VAL A 19 -5.65 28.39 9.57
C VAL A 19 -5.71 28.96 8.15
N PHE A 20 -4.57 29.40 7.61
CA PHE A 20 -4.50 29.92 6.24
C PHE A 20 -4.86 28.87 5.18
N LEU A 21 -4.40 27.62 5.37
CA LEU A 21 -4.75 26.49 4.51
C LEU A 21 -6.25 26.16 4.56
N LEU A 22 -6.89 26.28 5.73
CA LEU A 22 -8.35 26.08 5.87
C LEU A 22 -9.16 27.20 5.20
N LEU A 23 -8.70 28.45 5.28
CA LEU A 23 -9.38 29.60 4.66
C LEU A 23 -9.23 29.61 3.13
N LYS A 24 -8.15 29.02 2.61
CA LYS A 24 -7.86 28.90 1.17
C LYS A 24 -7.66 27.43 0.79
N PRO A 25 -8.72 26.61 0.82
CA PRO A 25 -8.62 25.17 0.55
C PRO A 25 -8.09 24.87 -0.85
N SER A 26 -8.26 25.78 -1.81
CA SER A 26 -7.67 25.66 -3.15
C SER A 26 -6.14 25.60 -3.12
N LEU A 27 -5.47 26.45 -2.32
CA LEU A 27 -4.02 26.42 -2.15
C LEU A 27 -3.56 25.12 -1.49
N SER A 28 -4.30 24.65 -0.49
CA SER A 28 -4.00 23.38 0.19
C SER A 28 -4.09 22.20 -0.77
N LEU A 29 -5.12 22.14 -1.62
CA LEU A 29 -5.28 21.10 -2.63
C LEU A 29 -4.15 21.13 -3.67
N THR A 30 -3.77 22.32 -4.12
CA THR A 30 -2.65 22.49 -5.05
C THR A 30 -1.31 22.08 -4.43
N ALA A 31 -1.03 22.46 -3.19
CA ALA A 31 0.19 22.07 -2.49
C ALA A 31 0.29 20.54 -2.33
N LEU A 32 -0.82 19.89 -1.95
CA LEU A 32 -0.89 18.44 -1.84
C LEU A 32 -0.72 17.76 -3.20
N ALA A 33 -1.35 18.28 -4.25
CA ALA A 33 -1.18 17.80 -5.62
C ALA A 33 0.29 17.89 -6.09
N PHE A 34 0.98 18.99 -5.80
CA PHE A 34 2.41 19.11 -6.08
C PHE A 34 3.24 18.11 -5.30
N TYR A 35 3.03 18.01 -3.98
CA TYR A 35 3.72 17.03 -3.13
C TYR A 35 3.59 15.61 -3.71
N ILE A 36 2.37 15.22 -4.11
CA ILE A 36 2.10 13.90 -4.69
C ILE A 36 2.75 13.76 -6.08
N GLY A 37 2.67 14.77 -6.93
CA GLY A 37 3.34 14.79 -8.24
C GLY A 37 4.84 14.54 -8.10
N PHE A 38 5.50 15.22 -7.17
CA PHE A 38 6.91 14.98 -6.86
C PHE A 38 7.17 13.58 -6.31
N VAL A 39 6.35 13.08 -5.38
CA VAL A 39 6.47 11.71 -4.86
C VAL A 39 6.39 10.68 -6.01
N ILE A 40 5.44 10.82 -6.93
CA ILE A 40 5.32 9.92 -8.08
C ILE A 40 6.54 10.05 -8.99
N LEU A 41 7.01 11.27 -9.27
CA LEU A 41 8.21 11.52 -10.08
C LEU A 41 9.43 10.79 -9.49
N PHE A 42 9.70 10.95 -8.20
CA PHE A 42 10.81 10.27 -7.53
C PHE A 42 10.66 8.75 -7.61
N ARG A 43 9.47 8.21 -7.36
CA ARG A 43 9.20 6.77 -7.47
C ARG A 43 9.39 6.24 -8.89
N SER A 44 9.01 7.02 -9.89
CA SER A 44 9.21 6.68 -11.30
C SER A 44 10.69 6.66 -11.65
N ILE A 45 11.47 7.66 -11.23
CA ILE A 45 12.93 7.69 -11.43
C ILE A 45 13.59 6.49 -10.74
N SER A 46 13.21 6.18 -9.49
CA SER A 46 13.71 4.98 -8.78
C SER A 46 13.35 3.69 -9.51
N THR A 47 12.13 3.58 -10.04
CA THR A 47 11.69 2.41 -10.83
C THR A 47 12.50 2.26 -12.11
N ILE A 48 12.82 3.37 -12.80
CA ILE A 48 13.70 3.35 -13.98
C ILE A 48 15.09 2.84 -13.58
N GLY A 49 15.67 3.37 -12.49
CA GLY A 49 16.94 2.90 -11.96
C GLY A 49 16.93 1.40 -11.65
N PHE A 50 15.89 0.94 -10.95
CA PHE A 50 15.69 -0.47 -10.64
C PHE A 50 15.55 -1.33 -11.91
N ALA A 51 14.82 -0.86 -12.92
CA ALA A 51 14.70 -1.57 -14.19
C ALA A 51 16.04 -1.73 -14.91
N LEU A 52 16.91 -0.71 -14.84
CA LEU A 52 18.27 -0.76 -15.39
C LEU A 52 19.15 -1.75 -14.61
N ASP A 53 19.00 -1.83 -13.29
CA ASP A 53 19.72 -2.80 -12.48
C ASP A 53 19.23 -4.23 -12.76
N VAL A 54 17.91 -4.43 -12.83
CA VAL A 54 17.30 -5.73 -13.19
C VAL A 54 17.75 -6.19 -14.59
N ARG A 55 17.93 -5.26 -15.54
CA ARG A 55 18.52 -5.54 -16.85
C ARG A 55 19.95 -6.09 -16.73
N LYS A 56 20.78 -5.54 -15.83
CA LYS A 56 22.16 -6.02 -15.61
C LYS A 56 22.20 -7.42 -15.02
N TYR A 57 21.21 -7.80 -14.20
CA TYR A 57 21.11 -9.13 -13.58
C TYR A 57 20.44 -10.20 -14.47
N GLY A 58 20.11 -9.90 -15.74
CA GLY A 58 19.67 -10.91 -16.72
C GLY A 58 18.20 -11.34 -16.65
N SER A 59 17.34 -10.63 -15.91
CA SER A 59 15.91 -10.94 -15.84
C SER A 59 15.15 -10.42 -17.08
N LYS A 60 14.26 -11.25 -17.65
CA LYS A 60 13.45 -10.92 -18.85
C LYS A 60 12.44 -9.79 -18.65
N ASN A 61 12.05 -9.45 -17.41
CA ASN A 61 10.98 -8.49 -17.14
C ASN A 61 11.45 -7.03 -17.00
N TRP A 62 12.73 -6.73 -17.29
CA TRP A 62 13.30 -5.38 -17.16
C TRP A 62 12.58 -4.33 -18.04
N GLY A 63 12.15 -4.72 -19.25
CA GLY A 63 11.51 -3.81 -20.19
C GLY A 63 10.16 -3.28 -19.68
N GLY A 64 9.37 -4.13 -19.02
CA GLY A 64 8.09 -3.74 -18.44
C GLY A 64 8.25 -2.72 -17.31
N LEU A 65 9.24 -2.94 -16.43
CA LEU A 65 9.55 -2.00 -15.35
C LEU A 65 10.04 -0.65 -15.89
N LEU A 66 10.84 -0.67 -16.95
CA LEU A 66 11.36 0.54 -17.58
C LEU A 66 10.25 1.37 -18.25
N ILE A 67 9.38 0.71 -19.01
CA ILE A 67 8.20 1.35 -19.62
C ILE A 67 7.29 1.94 -18.55
N LEU A 68 7.01 1.19 -17.48
CA LEU A 68 6.19 1.66 -16.37
C LEU A 68 6.81 2.87 -15.67
N GLY A 69 8.12 2.86 -15.45
CA GLY A 69 8.87 3.99 -14.91
C GLY A 69 8.77 5.24 -15.78
N ILE A 70 8.93 5.10 -17.11
CA ILE A 70 8.83 6.21 -18.06
C ILE A 70 7.40 6.77 -18.11
N ILE A 71 6.39 5.91 -18.20
CA ILE A 71 4.98 6.33 -18.18
C ILE A 71 4.68 7.08 -16.89
N GLY A 72 5.09 6.55 -15.74
CA GLY A 72 4.91 7.21 -14.45
C GLY A 72 5.61 8.57 -14.38
N ALA A 73 6.80 8.70 -14.97
CA ALA A 73 7.51 9.97 -15.04
C ALA A 73 6.73 11.00 -15.89
N ILE A 74 6.25 10.61 -17.08
CA ILE A 74 5.42 11.47 -17.92
C ILE A 74 4.14 11.91 -17.18
N VAL A 75 3.44 10.96 -16.54
CA VAL A 75 2.25 11.25 -15.74
C VAL A 75 2.57 12.23 -14.61
N SER A 76 3.71 12.06 -13.94
CA SER A 76 4.12 12.98 -12.87
C SER A 76 4.39 14.40 -13.36
N PHE A 77 5.00 14.56 -14.54
CA PHE A 77 5.19 15.88 -15.16
C PHE A 77 3.84 16.53 -15.50
N ILE A 78 2.89 15.77 -16.04
CA ILE A 78 1.54 16.26 -16.32
C ILE A 78 0.85 16.71 -15.03
N LEU A 79 0.99 15.95 -13.94
CA LEU A 79 0.43 16.27 -12.63
C LEU A 79 1.01 17.56 -12.04
N ILE A 80 2.32 17.76 -12.17
CA ILE A 80 2.99 18.98 -11.69
C ILE A 80 2.58 20.18 -12.55
N TRP A 81 2.46 20.01 -13.87
CA TRP A 81 2.04 21.10 -14.77
C TRP A 81 0.59 21.51 -14.55
N ASN A 82 -0.28 20.55 -14.22
CA ASN A 82 -1.68 20.82 -13.92
C ASN A 82 -2.15 20.12 -12.62
N PRO A 83 -2.01 20.81 -11.46
CA PRO A 83 -2.36 20.27 -10.16
C PRO A 83 -3.84 19.94 -9.98
N LEU A 84 -4.73 20.53 -10.79
CA LEU A 84 -6.17 20.23 -10.73
C LEU A 84 -6.45 18.81 -11.26
N PHE A 85 -5.75 18.37 -12.30
CA PHE A 85 -5.84 16.98 -12.77
C PHE A 85 -5.28 16.02 -11.72
N ALA A 86 -4.22 16.39 -11.00
CA ALA A 86 -3.67 15.57 -9.92
C ALA A 86 -4.73 15.24 -8.86
N GLY A 87 -5.45 16.26 -8.39
CA GLY A 87 -6.51 16.09 -7.38
C GLY A 87 -7.58 15.09 -7.82
N LEU A 88 -8.08 15.23 -9.05
CA LEU A 88 -9.11 14.32 -9.60
C LEU A 88 -8.58 12.89 -9.80
N SER A 89 -7.37 12.74 -10.35
CA SER A 89 -6.75 11.42 -10.56
C SER A 89 -6.56 10.66 -9.25
N ILE A 90 -6.18 11.35 -8.17
CA ILE A 90 -6.00 10.72 -6.85
C ILE A 90 -7.33 10.22 -6.32
N VAL A 91 -8.39 11.02 -6.39
CA VAL A 91 -9.73 10.61 -5.91
C VAL A 91 -10.18 9.33 -6.62
N VAL A 92 -10.00 9.26 -7.95
CA VAL A 92 -10.34 8.07 -8.74
C VAL A 92 -9.47 6.87 -8.35
N LEU A 93 -8.16 7.05 -8.20
CA LEU A 93 -7.25 5.97 -7.80
C LEU A 93 -7.58 5.42 -6.41
N VAL A 94 -7.87 6.30 -5.44
CA VAL A 94 -8.26 5.91 -4.08
C VAL A 94 -9.59 5.18 -4.11
N ALA A 95 -10.59 5.68 -4.85
CA ALA A 95 -11.87 5.00 -5.02
C ALA A 95 -11.70 3.59 -5.59
N LEU A 96 -10.90 3.44 -6.65
CA LEU A 96 -10.58 2.14 -7.23
C LEU A 96 -9.87 1.22 -6.22
N ASN A 97 -8.90 1.72 -5.45
CA ASN A 97 -8.23 0.96 -4.40
C ASN A 97 -9.22 0.41 -3.37
N PHE A 98 -10.14 1.24 -2.89
CA PHE A 98 -11.19 0.81 -1.97
C PHE A 98 -12.13 -0.22 -2.60
N MET A 99 -12.51 -0.05 -3.88
CA MET A 99 -13.32 -1.04 -4.58
C MET A 99 -12.60 -2.39 -4.69
N PHE A 100 -11.34 -2.41 -5.12
CA PHE A 100 -10.55 -3.65 -5.20
C PHE A 100 -10.35 -4.30 -3.83
N ALA A 101 -10.03 -3.51 -2.80
CA ALA A 101 -9.88 -4.01 -1.43
C ALA A 101 -11.18 -4.62 -0.90
N GLY A 102 -12.33 -3.97 -1.15
CA GLY A 102 -13.65 -4.48 -0.79
C GLY A 102 -13.98 -5.80 -1.49
N LEU A 103 -13.75 -5.87 -2.81
CA LEU A 103 -13.94 -7.09 -3.59
C LEU A 103 -13.04 -8.23 -3.10
N PHE A 104 -11.77 -7.93 -2.83
CA PHE A 104 -10.82 -8.91 -2.31
C PHE A 104 -11.22 -9.42 -0.92
N SER A 105 -11.70 -8.53 -0.04
CA SER A 105 -12.21 -8.90 1.29
C SER A 105 -13.43 -9.82 1.20
N ILE A 106 -14.36 -9.54 0.28
CA ILE A 106 -15.53 -10.40 0.04
C ILE A 106 -15.07 -11.77 -0.47
N PHE A 107 -14.16 -11.80 -1.45
CA PHE A 107 -13.60 -13.02 -2.00
C PHE A 107 -12.89 -13.87 -0.94
N LEU A 108 -12.06 -13.25 -0.10
CA LEU A 108 -11.40 -13.90 1.03
C LEU A 108 -12.40 -14.44 2.05
N SER A 109 -13.43 -13.68 2.39
CA SER A 109 -14.49 -14.11 3.31
C SER A 109 -15.20 -15.37 2.80
N ILE A 110 -15.51 -15.43 1.50
CA ILE A 110 -16.10 -16.61 0.86
C ILE A 110 -15.14 -17.80 0.91
N GLN A 111 -13.86 -17.60 0.62
CA GLN A 111 -12.85 -18.66 0.71
C GLN A 111 -12.71 -19.18 2.14
N LEU A 112 -12.65 -18.29 3.13
CA LEU A 112 -12.53 -18.65 4.53
C LEU A 112 -13.75 -19.45 5.02
N ARG A 113 -14.96 -19.07 4.56
CA ARG A 113 -16.19 -19.83 4.83
C ARG A 113 -16.16 -21.23 4.20
N LYS A 114 -15.60 -21.37 2.99
CA LYS A 114 -15.41 -22.69 2.35
C LYS A 114 -14.43 -23.55 3.13
N LEU A 115 -13.29 -22.99 3.55
CA LEU A 115 -12.28 -23.70 4.36
C LEU A 115 -12.85 -24.15 5.70
N HIS A 116 -13.60 -23.29 6.41
CA HIS A 116 -14.25 -23.65 7.67
C HIS A 116 -15.27 -24.78 7.48
N LYS A 117 -16.04 -24.79 6.37
CA LYS A 117 -17.00 -25.85 6.07
C LYS A 117 -16.32 -27.19 5.73
N SER A 118 -15.18 -27.15 5.05
CA SER A 118 -14.37 -28.35 4.77
C SER A 118 -13.67 -28.89 6.03
N SER A 119 -13.21 -28.03 6.93
CA SER A 119 -12.63 -28.42 8.21
C SER A 119 -13.64 -29.11 9.13
N LYS A 120 -14.89 -28.64 9.19
CA LYS A 120 -15.98 -29.31 9.93
C LYS A 120 -16.37 -30.70 9.40
N LYS A 121 -15.90 -31.07 8.20
CA LYS A 121 -16.14 -32.38 7.58
C LYS A 121 -15.03 -33.40 7.83
N LEU A 122 -13.98 -33.05 8.59
CA LEU A 122 -13.04 -34.06 9.08
C LEU A 122 -13.87 -35.05 9.89
N SER A 123 -14.04 -36.28 9.38
CA SER A 123 -14.95 -37.25 10.00
C SER A 123 -14.48 -37.46 11.44
N ALA A 124 -15.43 -37.58 12.36
CA ALA A 124 -15.11 -37.90 13.76
C ALA A 124 -14.17 -39.13 13.84
N ASP A 125 -14.34 -40.10 12.94
CA ASP A 125 -13.46 -41.26 12.77
C ASP A 125 -12.01 -40.91 12.38
N LEU A 126 -11.76 -39.90 11.53
CA LEU A 126 -10.37 -39.49 11.21
C LEU A 126 -9.69 -38.78 12.38
N VAL A 127 -10.43 -37.97 13.14
CA VAL A 127 -9.91 -37.30 14.34
C VAL A 127 -9.59 -38.34 15.42
N GLU A 128 -10.49 -39.29 15.62
CA GLU A 128 -10.29 -40.39 16.57
C GLU A 128 -9.09 -41.27 16.18
N ARG A 129 -8.92 -41.59 14.89
CA ARG A 129 -7.74 -42.32 14.40
C ARG A 129 -6.44 -41.53 14.60
N TYR A 130 -6.45 -40.22 14.36
CA TYR A 130 -5.29 -39.36 14.59
C TYR A 130 -4.89 -39.35 16.07
N ASP A 131 -5.86 -39.16 16.97
CA ASP A 131 -5.60 -39.16 18.41
C ASP A 131 -5.06 -40.52 18.89
N LYS A 132 -5.59 -41.62 18.34
CA LYS A 132 -5.13 -42.97 18.67
C LYS A 132 -3.69 -43.23 18.21
N ILE A 133 -3.34 -42.83 17.00
CA ILE A 133 -1.98 -42.95 16.45
C ILE A 133 -1.00 -42.07 17.26
N MET A 134 -1.41 -40.86 17.65
CA MET A 134 -0.57 -39.96 18.46
C MET A 134 -0.32 -40.51 19.87
N LEU A 135 -1.31 -41.19 20.47
CA LEU A 135 -1.15 -41.90 21.74
C LEU A 135 -0.16 -43.07 21.62
N GLU A 136 -0.28 -43.89 20.58
CA GLU A 136 0.67 -44.99 20.31
C GLU A 136 2.11 -44.48 20.17
N ILE A 137 2.34 -43.42 19.38
CA ILE A 137 3.66 -42.80 19.21
C ILE A 137 4.22 -42.32 20.56
N ARG A 138 3.35 -41.78 21.43
CA ARG A 138 3.74 -41.26 22.73
C ARG A 138 4.10 -42.38 23.71
N GLU A 139 3.34 -43.46 23.72
CA GLU A 139 3.65 -44.65 24.53
C GLU A 139 4.91 -45.38 24.06
N GLU A 140 5.21 -45.38 22.75
CA GLU A 140 6.49 -45.87 22.23
C GLU A 140 7.67 -44.97 22.58
N LEU A 141 7.47 -43.65 22.61
CA LEU A 141 8.51 -42.69 23.01
C LEU A 141 8.80 -42.69 24.52
N ASP A 142 7.79 -43.03 25.34
CA ASP A 142 7.91 -43.11 26.80
C ASP A 142 8.40 -44.51 27.29
N LYS A 143 8.59 -45.47 26.37
CA LYS A 143 9.21 -46.78 26.62
C LYS A 143 10.73 -46.74 26.41
#